data_AF-A0A354F6A4-F1
#
_entry.id   AF-A0A354F6A4-F1
#
_cell.length_a   1.000
_cell.length_b   1.000
_cell.length_c   1.000
_cell.angle_alpha   90.00
_cell.angle_beta   90.00
_cell.angle_gamma   90.00
#
_symmetry.space_group_name_H-M   'P 1'
#
loop_
_entity.id
_entity.type
_entity.pdbx_description
1 polymer ?
#
loop_
_entity_poly.entity_id
_entity_poly.type
_entity_poly.pdbx_seq_one_letter_code
_entity_poly.pdbx_strand_id
1 'polypeptide(L)'
;KYEKIGDKFYEMTLFENNELEIYLDRFTFMVNKTDKTIYENYIPLNSSVENQFAKDCESSENIEFFFKLPFWFRINTPIGSYNPDWAIVFRGEKKIYFVAETKSAGQELRL
;
A
#
# COMPACT_ATOMS: atom_id res chain seq x y z
N LYS A 1 -5.99 7.33 -17.32
CA LYS A 1 -6.83 8.48 -17.75
C LYS A 1 -6.61 9.59 -16.73
N TYR A 2 -6.14 10.75 -17.16
CA TYR A 2 -5.72 11.82 -16.25
C TYR A 2 -6.92 12.62 -15.75
N GLU A 3 -7.01 12.86 -14.44
CA GLU A 3 -7.97 13.80 -13.88
C GLU A 3 -7.25 15.08 -13.46
N LYS A 4 -7.77 16.21 -13.95
CA LYS A 4 -7.25 17.54 -13.64
C LYS A 4 -7.82 17.99 -12.30
N ILE A 5 -6.96 18.20 -11.30
CA ILE A 5 -7.32 18.87 -10.05
C ILE A 5 -6.57 20.20 -10.00
N GLY A 6 -7.27 21.30 -10.30
CA GLY A 6 -6.67 22.64 -10.41
C GLY A 6 -5.73 22.75 -11.61
N ASP A 7 -4.58 23.43 -11.45
CA ASP A 7 -3.55 23.58 -12.48
C ASP A 7 -2.47 22.49 -12.47
N LYS A 8 -2.67 21.42 -11.68
CA LYS A 8 -1.70 20.34 -11.55
C LYS A 8 -2.09 19.15 -12.44
N PHE A 9 -1.18 18.77 -13.33
CA PHE A 9 -1.23 17.52 -14.06
C PHE A 9 -0.60 16.44 -13.17
N TYR A 10 -1.41 15.49 -12.69
CA TYR A 10 -0.88 14.33 -12.00
C TYR A 10 -0.63 13.24 -13.03
N GLU A 11 0.65 12.96 -13.27
CA GLU A 11 1.06 11.81 -14.05
C GLU A 11 1.00 10.55 -13.17
N MET A 12 0.22 9.56 -13.59
CA MET A 12 0.10 8.27 -12.90
C MET A 12 0.88 7.20 -13.69
N THR A 13 2.17 7.45 -13.92
CA THR A 13 3.06 6.59 -14.74
C THR A 13 4.14 5.90 -13.91
N LEU A 14 4.03 5.92 -12.58
CA LEU A 14 5.07 5.38 -11.67
C LEU A 14 5.15 3.86 -11.62
N PHE A 15 4.20 3.13 -12.24
CA PHE A 15 4.29 1.68 -12.39
C PHE A 15 4.89 1.36 -13.77
N GLU A 16 6.21 1.50 -13.92
CA GLU A 16 6.88 1.00 -15.13
C GLU A 16 6.86 -0.53 -15.16
N ASN A 17 6.69 -1.12 -16.35
CA ASN A 17 6.35 -2.53 -16.62
C ASN A 17 7.18 -3.63 -15.92
N ASN A 18 8.33 -3.32 -15.30
CA ASN A 18 9.15 -4.31 -14.59
C ASN A 18 8.64 -4.64 -13.17
N GLU A 19 7.60 -3.96 -12.66
CA GLU A 19 7.18 -4.04 -11.25
C GLU A 19 5.99 -4.99 -10.98
N LEU A 20 5.48 -5.66 -12.01
CA LEU A 20 4.29 -6.52 -11.93
C LEU A 20 4.59 -8.01 -12.17
N GLU A 21 5.85 -8.42 -12.22
CA GLU A 21 6.20 -9.85 -12.13
C GLU A 21 6.05 -10.31 -10.67
N ILE A 22 4.81 -10.62 -10.28
CA ILE A 22 4.50 -11.20 -8.99
C ILE A 22 4.77 -12.70 -9.06
N TYR A 23 5.81 -13.15 -8.35
CA TYR A 23 6.03 -14.56 -8.12
C TYR A 23 5.11 -15.01 -6.99
N LEU A 24 4.15 -15.89 -7.32
CA LEU A 24 3.28 -16.49 -6.30
C LEU A 24 4.12 -17.26 -5.30
N ASP A 25 4.03 -16.85 -4.04
CA ASP A 25 4.71 -17.48 -2.93
C ASP A 25 3.79 -17.59 -1.71
N ARG A 26 4.35 -18.06 -0.59
CA ARG A 26 3.59 -18.25 0.66
C ARG A 26 3.11 -16.93 1.30
N PHE A 27 3.60 -15.78 0.84
CA PHE A 27 3.27 -14.48 1.36
C PHE A 27 2.37 -13.68 0.41
N THR A 28 1.98 -14.25 -0.72
CA THR A 28 1.07 -13.59 -1.64
C THR A 28 -0.36 -13.55 -1.09
N PHE A 29 -0.96 -12.36 -1.02
CA PHE A 29 -2.35 -12.19 -0.61
C PHE A 29 -3.28 -12.19 -1.82
N MET A 30 -4.31 -13.04 -1.80
CA MET A 30 -5.35 -13.10 -2.84
C MET A 30 -6.42 -12.05 -2.57
N VAL A 31 -6.69 -11.21 -3.56
CA VAL A 31 -7.70 -10.14 -3.49
C VAL A 31 -9.09 -10.73 -3.75
N ASN A 32 -10.02 -10.52 -2.82
CA ASN A 32 -11.43 -10.87 -2.96
C ASN A 32 -12.31 -9.63 -3.20
N LYS A 33 -11.85 -8.43 -2.84
CA LYS A 33 -12.57 -7.16 -3.04
C LYS A 33 -11.73 -6.17 -3.85
N THR A 34 -11.78 -6.32 -5.16
CA THR A 34 -11.00 -5.51 -6.11
C THR A 34 -11.38 -4.03 -6.10
N ASP A 35 -12.56 -3.67 -5.60
CA ASP A 35 -12.98 -2.28 -5.42
C ASP A 35 -12.27 -1.56 -4.25
N LYS A 36 -11.62 -2.31 -3.36
CA LYS A 36 -10.91 -1.76 -2.19
C LYS A 36 -9.40 -1.61 -2.39
N THR A 37 -8.86 -1.98 -3.54
CA THR A 37 -7.41 -1.93 -3.80
C THR A 37 -7.09 -1.68 -5.27
N ILE A 38 -5.83 -1.40 -5.59
CA ILE A 38 -5.35 -1.24 -6.98
C ILE A 38 -4.98 -2.57 -7.64
N TYR A 39 -4.90 -3.65 -6.87
CA TYR A 39 -4.50 -4.97 -7.33
C TYR A 39 -5.70 -5.78 -7.84
N GLU A 40 -5.57 -6.43 -8.99
CA GLU A 40 -6.66 -7.24 -9.58
C GLU A 40 -6.79 -8.61 -8.91
N ASN A 41 -5.68 -9.33 -8.75
CA ASN A 41 -5.70 -10.73 -8.30
C ASN A 41 -4.88 -10.94 -7.02
N TYR A 42 -3.68 -10.35 -6.96
CA TYR A 42 -2.70 -10.66 -5.93
C TYR A 42 -1.95 -9.42 -5.47
N ILE A 43 -1.63 -9.37 -4.18
CA ILE A 43 -0.71 -8.39 -3.57
C ILE A 43 0.56 -9.15 -3.15
N PRO A 44 1.75 -8.78 -3.66
CA PRO A 44 3.01 -9.36 -3.19
C PRO A 44 3.35 -8.80 -1.80
N LEU A 45 3.57 -9.68 -0.82
CA LEU A 45 3.94 -9.30 0.54
C LEU A 45 5.21 -10.02 0.99
N ASN A 46 5.81 -9.57 2.09
CA ASN A 46 7.09 -10.08 2.58
C ASN A 46 6.97 -10.87 3.89
N SER A 47 5.79 -10.89 4.52
CA SER A 47 5.60 -11.50 5.84
C SER A 47 4.18 -12.01 6.11
N SER A 48 4.05 -12.85 7.14
CA SER A 48 2.75 -13.27 7.66
C SER A 48 1.98 -12.12 8.34
N VAL A 49 2.70 -11.15 8.91
CA VAL A 49 2.08 -9.97 9.55
C VAL A 49 1.42 -9.08 8.50
N GLU A 50 2.08 -8.84 7.37
CA GLU A 50 1.47 -8.14 6.24
C GLU A 50 0.28 -8.90 5.65
N ASN A 51 0.33 -10.23 5.61
CA ASN A 51 -0.82 -11.03 5.15
C ASN A 51 -2.04 -10.83 6.04
N GLN A 52 -1.83 -10.87 7.36
CA GLN A 52 -2.90 -10.61 8.31
C GLN A 52 -3.41 -9.17 8.16
N PHE A 53 -2.52 -8.20 8.00
CA PHE A 53 -2.88 -6.81 7.79
C PHE A 53 -3.72 -6.59 6.53
N ALA A 54 -3.35 -7.20 5.40
CA ALA A 54 -4.12 -7.15 4.16
C ALA A 54 -5.53 -7.74 4.34
N LYS A 55 -5.62 -8.87 5.04
CA LYS A 55 -6.89 -9.52 5.38
C LYS A 55 -7.77 -8.62 6.26
N ASP A 56 -7.18 -7.96 7.26
CA ASP A 56 -7.89 -7.05 8.16
C ASP A 56 -8.40 -5.81 7.40
N CYS A 57 -7.61 -5.27 6.47
CA CYS A 57 -8.02 -4.15 5.62
C CYS A 57 -9.16 -4.52 4.66
N GLU A 58 -9.08 -5.69 4.01
CA GLU A 58 -10.11 -6.15 3.07
C GLU A 58 -11.45 -6.42 3.78
N SER A 59 -11.39 -7.05 4.95
CA SER A 59 -12.57 -7.43 5.74
C SER A 59 -13.20 -6.25 6.50
N SER A 60 -12.43 -5.26 6.91
CA SER A 60 -12.91 -4.12 7.70
C SER A 60 -13.87 -3.20 6.92
N GLU A 61 -15.01 -2.89 7.51
CA GLU A 61 -15.98 -1.91 6.97
C GLU A 61 -15.48 -0.47 7.09
N ASN A 62 -14.58 -0.20 8.04
CA ASN A 62 -14.00 1.12 8.28
C ASN A 62 -12.91 1.49 7.28
N ILE A 63 -12.38 0.50 6.54
CA ILE A 63 -11.41 0.75 5.47
C ILE A 63 -12.17 0.87 4.15
N GLU A 64 -11.98 1.99 3.47
CA GLU A 64 -12.53 2.24 2.14
C GLU A 64 -11.57 1.74 1.05
N PHE A 65 -10.27 2.02 1.20
CA PHE A 65 -9.26 1.64 0.21
C PHE A 65 -7.91 1.34 0.86
N PHE A 66 -7.16 0.38 0.33
CA PHE A 66 -5.82 0.03 0.81
C PHE A 66 -4.94 -0.54 -0.31
N PHE A 67 -3.63 -0.30 -0.25
CA PHE A 67 -2.67 -0.95 -1.14
C PHE A 67 -1.26 -0.93 -0.56
N LYS A 68 -0.49 -1.97 -0.92
CA LYS A 68 0.94 -2.06 -0.60
C LYS A 68 1.69 -1.06 -1.48
N LEU A 69 2.59 -0.30 -0.87
CA LEU A 69 3.49 0.60 -1.58
C LEU A 69 4.73 -0.18 -2.04
N PRO A 70 5.22 0.11 -3.26
CA PRO A 70 6.49 -0.42 -3.74
C PRO A 70 7.66 -0.01 -2.83
N PHE A 71 8.66 -0.87 -2.69
CA PHE A 71 9.79 -0.65 -1.77
C PHE A 71 10.61 0.62 -2.08
N TRP A 72 10.54 1.15 -3.30
CA TRP A 72 11.23 2.37 -3.69
C TRP A 72 10.47 3.64 -3.30
N PHE A 73 9.20 3.52 -2.91
CA PHE A 73 8.38 4.68 -2.52
C PHE A 73 8.91 5.25 -1.20
N ARG A 74 9.27 6.54 -1.23
CA ARG A 74 9.87 7.24 -0.09
C ARG A 74 9.27 8.62 0.06
N ILE A 75 8.96 8.99 1.30
CA ILE A 75 8.45 10.29 1.69
C ILE A 75 9.57 11.03 2.42
N ASN A 76 9.98 12.19 1.91
CA ASN A 76 10.89 13.06 2.64
C ASN A 76 10.16 13.69 3.82
N THR A 77 10.68 13.48 5.02
CA THR A 77 10.21 14.12 6.24
C THR A 77 11.30 15.05 6.79
N PRO A 78 10.97 16.01 7.67
CA PRO A 78 11.96 16.90 8.27
C PRO A 78 13.09 16.18 9.02
N ILE A 79 12.88 14.93 9.42
CA ILE A 79 13.84 14.13 10.20
C ILE A 79 14.51 13.01 9.40
N GLY A 80 14.20 12.86 8.10
CA GLY A 80 14.74 11.79 7.28
C GLY A 80 13.74 11.28 6.23
N SER A 81 14.21 10.37 5.39
CA SER A 81 13.36 9.72 4.39
C SER A 81 12.61 8.56 5.03
N TYR A 82 11.29 8.64 5.01
CA TYR A 82 10.40 7.61 5.51
C TYR A 82 9.93 6.69 4.37
N ASN A 83 10.02 5.37 4.57
CA ASN A 83 9.51 4.36 3.64
C ASN A 83 8.28 3.65 4.25
N PRO A 84 7.06 4.09 3.92
CA PRO A 84 5.84 3.39 4.35
C PRO A 84 5.60 2.12 3.55
N ASP A 85 5.05 1.11 4.20
CA ASP A 85 4.64 -0.12 3.53
C ASP A 85 3.27 -0.03 2.90
N TRP A 86 2.34 0.70 3.53
CA TRP A 86 0.94 0.72 3.13
C TRP A 86 0.40 2.13 3.04
N ALA A 87 -0.55 2.32 2.12
CA ALA A 87 -1.46 3.46 2.10
C ALA A 87 -2.88 2.97 2.41
N ILE A 88 -3.58 3.70 3.28
CA ILE A 88 -4.95 3.38 3.70
C ILE A 88 -5.84 4.61 3.63
N VAL A 89 -7.08 4.43 3.19
CA VAL A 89 -8.16 5.40 3.29
C VAL A 89 -9.26 4.83 4.18
N PHE A 90 -9.59 5.55 5.26
CA PHE A 90 -10.72 5.22 6.11
C PHE A 90 -12.02 5.73 5.50
N ARG A 91 -13.10 4.97 5.69
CA ARG A 91 -14.43 5.32 5.18
C ARG A 91 -14.88 6.67 5.72
N GLY A 92 -15.26 7.56 4.80
CA GLY A 92 -15.77 8.89 5.14
C GLY A 92 -14.68 9.91 5.46
N GLU A 93 -13.41 9.55 5.30
CA GLU A 93 -12.29 10.47 5.46
C GLU A 93 -11.70 10.90 4.11
N LYS A 94 -11.17 12.13 4.05
CA LYS A 94 -10.44 12.65 2.88
C LYS A 94 -8.92 12.65 3.12
N LYS A 95 -8.44 11.67 3.90
CA LYS A 95 -7.04 11.53 4.29
C LYS A 95 -6.52 10.18 3.84
N ILE A 96 -5.26 10.17 3.40
CA ILE A 96 -4.49 8.95 3.19
C ILE A 96 -3.55 8.80 4.38
N TYR A 97 -3.56 7.61 4.96
CA TYR A 97 -2.68 7.23 6.06
C TYR A 97 -1.56 6.35 5.53
N PHE A 98 -0.32 6.72 5.83
CA PHE A 98 0.87 5.96 5.46
C PHE A 98 1.36 5.16 6.67
N VAL A 99 1.39 3.83 6.55
CA VAL A 99 1.79 2.94 7.66
C VAL A 99 3.20 2.43 7.44
N ALA A 100 4.05 2.67 8.44
CA ALA A 100 5.43 2.21 8.52
C ALA A 100 5.38 0.81 9.11
N GLU A 101 5.88 -0.18 8.37
CA GLU A 101 6.15 -1.56 8.74
C GLU A 101 5.53 -2.10 10.04
N THR A 102 4.64 -3.07 9.87
CA THR A 102 4.08 -3.93 10.92
C THR A 102 5.16 -4.88 11.44
N LYS A 103 6.16 -4.35 12.14
CA LYS A 103 7.24 -5.14 12.71
C LYS A 103 6.69 -6.22 13.65
N SER A 104 7.17 -7.46 13.50
CA SER A 104 7.08 -8.46 14.56
C SER A 104 7.80 -7.95 15.82
N ALA A 105 7.42 -8.46 17.00
CA ALA A 105 8.06 -8.08 18.26
C ALA A 105 9.59 -8.18 18.16
N GLY A 106 10.30 -7.06 18.39
CA GLY A 106 11.76 -7.00 18.45
C GLY A 106 12.49 -6.38 17.26
N GLN A 107 11.81 -5.82 16.26
CA GLN A 107 12.45 -5.02 15.21
C GLN A 107 12.21 -3.52 15.44
N GLU A 108 13.30 -2.74 15.52
CA GLU A 108 13.24 -1.28 15.59
C GLU A 108 12.82 -0.67 14.25
N LEU A 109 12.09 0.45 14.35
CA LEU A 109 11.78 1.32 13.22
C LEU A 109 13.10 1.86 12.65
N ARG A 110 13.36 1.62 11.36
CA ARG A 110 14.47 2.26 10.66
C ARG A 110 13.97 3.60 10.12
N LEU A 111 14.43 4.68 10.76
CA LEU A 111 14.28 6.06 10.30
C LEU A 111 15.22 6.36 9.12
#